data_AF-A0A022PNI4-F1
#
_entry.id   AF-A0A022PNI4-F1
#
_cell.length_a   1.000
_cell.length_b   1.000
_cell.length_c   1.000
_cell.angle_alpha   90.00
_cell.angle_beta   90.00
_cell.angle_gamma   90.00
#
_symmetry.space_group_name_H-M   'P 1'
#
loop_
_entity.id
_entity.type
_entity.pdbx_description
1 polymer ?
#
loop_
_entity_poly.entity_id
_entity_poly.type
_entity_poly.pdbx_seq_one_letter_code
_entity_poly.pdbx_strand_id
1 'polypeptide(L)'
;MKRLMTAMMMAGLLGCPITSTQAERVGIDATRIIYRADSYAATALLRNSSKEAVYLMQVTVSSIPDGSKTAPFLVTPPPVSYGTRQPESGAYHQNRPGAAC
;
A
#
# COMPACT_ATOMS: atom_id res chain seq x y z
N MET A 1 -41.47 -15.11 36.98
CA MET A 1 -40.08 -15.57 36.78
C MET A 1 -39.67 -15.76 35.31
N LYS A 2 -40.58 -16.00 34.34
CA LYS A 2 -40.23 -16.17 32.90
C LYS A 2 -39.72 -14.92 32.17
N ARG A 3 -40.17 -13.72 32.54
CA ARG A 3 -39.77 -12.44 31.89
C ARG A 3 -38.32 -12.03 32.16
N LEU A 4 -37.75 -12.50 33.28
CA LEU A 4 -36.37 -12.21 33.67
C LEU A 4 -35.35 -12.98 32.82
N MET A 5 -35.66 -14.24 32.46
CA MET A 5 -34.81 -15.05 31.57
C MET A 5 -34.72 -14.48 30.15
N THR A 6 -35.82 -13.93 29.62
CA THR A 6 -35.82 -13.33 28.28
C THR A 6 -34.98 -12.05 28.22
N ALA A 7 -34.98 -11.24 29.28
CA ALA A 7 -34.16 -10.05 29.38
C ALA A 7 -32.65 -10.37 29.43
N MET A 8 -32.28 -11.44 30.14
CA MET A 8 -30.88 -11.87 30.27
C MET A 8 -30.31 -12.42 28.95
N MET A 9 -31.15 -13.04 28.11
CA MET A 9 -30.74 -13.56 26.79
C MET A 9 -30.56 -12.44 25.74
N MET A 10 -31.30 -11.34 25.85
CA MET A 10 -31.14 -10.17 24.96
C MET A 10 -29.96 -9.27 25.34
N ALA A 11 -29.56 -9.23 26.61
CA ALA A 11 -28.38 -8.49 27.04
C ALA A 11 -27.06 -9.12 26.56
N GLY A 12 -27.04 -10.44 26.33
CA GLY A 12 -25.84 -11.16 25.86
C GLY A 12 -25.47 -10.91 24.40
N LEU A 13 -26.44 -10.58 23.53
CA LEU A 13 -26.18 -10.36 22.10
C LEU A 13 -25.62 -8.96 21.77
N LEU A 14 -25.76 -7.99 22.67
CA LEU A 14 -25.27 -6.61 22.47
C LEU A 14 -23.81 -6.42 22.92
N GLY A 15 -23.19 -7.44 23.52
CA GLY A 15 -21.88 -7.33 24.16
C GLY A 15 -20.68 -7.76 23.31
N CYS A 16 -20.85 -8.14 22.04
CA CYS A 16 -19.71 -8.52 21.20
C CYS A 16 -18.86 -7.28 20.88
N PRO A 17 -17.63 -7.13 21.39
CA PRO A 17 -16.73 -6.10 20.89
C PRO A 17 -16.45 -6.42 19.42
N ILE A 18 -16.88 -5.51 18.54
CA ILE A 18 -16.42 -5.49 17.15
C ILE A 18 -14.94 -5.13 17.22
N THR A 19 -14.10 -6.13 17.43
CA THR A 19 -12.67 -5.97 17.23
C THR A 19 -12.50 -5.77 15.73
N SER A 20 -12.32 -4.53 15.30
CA SER A 20 -11.90 -4.27 13.93
C SER A 20 -10.51 -4.87 13.79
N THR A 21 -10.42 -6.08 13.24
CA THR A 21 -9.16 -6.61 12.76
C THR A 21 -8.73 -5.67 11.64
N GLN A 22 -7.86 -4.72 11.96
CA GLN A 22 -7.32 -3.84 10.94
C GLN A 22 -6.45 -4.72 10.07
N ALA A 23 -6.97 -5.06 8.89
CA ALA A 23 -6.25 -5.87 7.93
C ALA A 23 -4.92 -5.17 7.64
N GLU A 24 -3.84 -5.79 8.10
CA GLU A 24 -2.49 -5.38 7.82
C GLU A 24 -2.23 -5.56 6.33
N ARG A 25 -1.91 -4.47 5.62
CA ARG A 25 -1.89 -4.48 4.15
C ARG A 25 -0.74 -3.65 3.61
N VAL A 26 -0.27 -4.10 2.45
CA VAL A 26 0.48 -3.27 1.52
C VAL A 26 -0.53 -2.64 0.57
N GLY A 27 -0.49 -1.32 0.44
CA GLY A 27 -1.38 -0.54 -0.42
C GLY A 27 -0.61 0.13 -1.54
N ILE A 28 -1.21 0.14 -2.73
CA ILE A 28 -0.81 0.99 -3.86
C ILE A 28 -1.94 2.01 -4.06
N ASP A 29 -1.60 3.27 -4.32
CA ASP A 29 -2.57 4.37 -4.50
C ASP A 29 -3.40 4.28 -5.78
N ALA A 30 -3.00 3.43 -6.72
CA ALA A 30 -3.69 3.19 -7.98
C ALA A 30 -3.84 1.69 -8.28
N THR A 31 -4.91 1.34 -9.00
CA THR A 31 -5.13 -0.02 -9.52
C THR A 31 -4.52 -0.24 -10.91
N ARG A 32 -4.13 0.84 -11.58
CA ARG A 32 -3.42 0.83 -12.86
C ARG A 32 -2.52 2.06 -12.98
N ILE A 33 -1.38 1.91 -13.62
CA ILE A 33 -0.45 2.99 -13.94
C ILE A 33 -0.44 3.14 -15.45
N ILE A 34 -0.70 4.35 -15.95
CA ILE A 34 -0.63 4.64 -17.38
C ILE A 34 0.70 5.35 -17.67
N TYR A 35 1.60 4.66 -18.37
CA TYR A 35 2.86 5.24 -18.84
C TYR A 35 2.63 5.97 -20.16
N ARG A 36 2.78 7.29 -20.18
CA ARG A 36 2.66 8.08 -21.42
C ARG A 36 3.96 8.02 -22.22
N ALA A 37 3.85 7.93 -23.55
CA ALA A 37 5.00 7.78 -24.44
C ALA A 37 5.95 8.99 -24.44
N ASP A 38 5.45 10.18 -24.10
CA ASP A 38 6.21 11.43 -23.99
C ASP A 38 6.77 11.67 -22.57
N SER A 39 6.53 10.75 -21.63
CA SER A 39 6.97 10.88 -20.24
C SER A 39 8.26 10.10 -19.98
N TYR A 40 9.14 10.67 -19.17
CA TYR A 40 10.36 10.03 -18.70
C TYR A 40 10.11 9.01 -17.57
N ALA A 41 9.00 9.14 -16.85
CA ALA A 41 8.66 8.26 -15.73
C ALA A 41 7.14 8.24 -15.46
N ALA A 42 6.70 7.24 -14.70
CA ALA A 42 5.43 7.20 -14.01
C ALA A 42 5.69 6.87 -12.53
N THR A 43 4.88 7.43 -11.63
CA THR A 43 5.05 7.27 -10.17
C THR A 43 3.80 6.65 -9.57
N ALA A 44 3.98 5.77 -8.59
CA ALA A 44 2.92 5.23 -7.74
C ALA A 44 3.41 5.21 -6.28
N LEU A 45 2.47 5.35 -5.36
CA LEU A 45 2.75 5.37 -3.93
C LEU A 45 2.51 4.00 -3.32
N LEU A 46 3.58 3.42 -2.77
CA LEU A 46 3.54 2.15 -2.03
C LEU A 46 3.53 2.42 -0.52
N ARG A 47 2.60 1.80 0.21
CA ARG A 47 2.40 2.07 1.64
C ARG A 47 2.28 0.78 2.45
N ASN A 48 3.03 0.69 3.53
CA ASN A 48 2.80 -0.29 4.59
C ASN A 48 1.77 0.29 5.59
N SER A 49 0.58 -0.28 5.68
CA SER A 49 -0.42 0.14 6.68
C SER A 49 -0.27 -0.56 8.02
N SER A 50 0.68 -1.49 8.14
CA SER A 50 1.00 -2.14 9.40
C SER A 50 1.53 -1.15 10.43
N LYS A 51 1.11 -1.37 11.67
CA LYS A 51 1.68 -0.71 12.84
C LYS A 51 2.66 -1.59 13.58
N GLU A 52 2.75 -2.87 13.22
CA GLU A 52 3.43 -3.92 14.01
C GLU A 52 4.55 -4.61 13.22
N ALA A 53 4.43 -4.74 11.90
CA ALA A 53 5.42 -5.37 11.05
C ALA A 53 6.08 -4.40 10.07
N VAL A 54 7.35 -4.68 9.81
CA VAL A 54 8.17 -4.05 8.77
C VAL A 54 8.23 -5.00 7.58
N TYR A 55 7.91 -4.49 6.39
CA TYR A 55 7.97 -5.30 5.17
C TYR A 55 9.11 -4.87 4.26
N LEU A 56 9.84 -5.86 3.75
CA LEU A 56 10.70 -5.67 2.58
C LEU A 56 9.81 -5.68 1.33
N MET A 57 9.92 -4.63 0.52
CA MET A 57 9.09 -4.48 -0.66
C MET A 57 9.97 -4.49 -1.91
N GLN A 58 9.69 -5.43 -2.81
CA GLN A 58 10.31 -5.53 -4.12
C GLN A 58 9.25 -5.30 -5.18
N VAL A 59 9.57 -4.45 -6.15
CA VAL A 59 8.69 -4.13 -7.28
C VAL A 59 9.40 -4.50 -8.58
N THR A 60 8.69 -5.21 -9.44
CA THR A 60 9.16 -5.63 -10.76
C THR A 60 8.08 -5.39 -11.80
N VAL A 61 8.47 -5.10 -13.04
CA VAL A 61 7.53 -4.93 -14.15
C VAL A 61 7.68 -6.11 -15.11
N SER A 62 6.59 -6.82 -15.38
CA SER A 62 6.53 -7.91 -16.36
C SER A 62 5.75 -7.51 -17.60
N SER A 63 6.12 -8.07 -18.75
CA SER A 63 5.40 -7.85 -20.01
C SER A 63 4.18 -8.76 -20.18
N ILE A 64 4.03 -9.74 -19.28
CA ILE A 64 2.95 -10.74 -19.29
C ILE A 64 2.40 -10.93 -17.87
N PRO A 65 1.09 -11.24 -17.72
CA PRO A 65 0.44 -11.27 -16.41
C PRO A 65 0.99 -12.30 -15.43
N ASP A 66 1.59 -13.40 -15.92
CA ASP A 66 2.15 -14.46 -15.07
C ASP A 66 3.50 -14.10 -14.44
N GLY A 67 4.08 -12.94 -14.78
CA GLY A 67 5.35 -12.47 -14.24
C GLY A 67 6.61 -13.11 -14.84
N SER A 68 6.49 -14.08 -15.75
CA SER A 68 7.62 -14.89 -16.20
C SER A 68 8.57 -14.17 -17.17
N LYS A 69 8.13 -13.08 -17.80
CA LYS A 69 8.96 -12.25 -18.69
C LYS A 69 9.05 -10.82 -18.19
N THR A 70 10.28 -10.38 -17.93
CA THR A 70 10.60 -9.01 -17.50
C THR A 70 10.31 -8.00 -18.62
N ALA A 71 9.71 -6.87 -18.28
CA ALA A 71 9.51 -5.75 -19.19
C ALA A 71 10.73 -4.80 -19.15
N PRO A 72 10.97 -4.01 -20.22
CA PRO A 72 12.11 -3.10 -20.30
C PRO A 72 11.87 -1.80 -19.50
N PHE A 73 11.41 -1.90 -18.25
CA PHE A 73 11.22 -0.78 -17.34
C PHE A 73 12.02 -0.99 -16.07
N LEU A 74 12.70 0.06 -15.62
CA LEU A 74 13.38 0.09 -14.33
C LEU A 74 12.45 0.70 -13.27
N VAL A 75 12.50 0.18 -12.05
CA VAL A 75 11.76 0.73 -10.90
C VAL A 75 12.76 1.29 -9.91
N THR A 76 12.44 2.47 -9.36
CA THR A 76 13.27 3.17 -8.36
C THR A 76 12.38 3.55 -7.16
N PRO A 77 12.82 3.35 -5.91
CA PRO A 77 14.10 2.74 -5.54
C PRO A 77 14.12 1.21 -5.82
N PRO A 78 15.32 0.60 -5.95
CA PRO A 78 15.52 -0.86 -5.86
C PRO A 78 14.96 -1.39 -4.51
N PRO A 79 14.97 -2.71 -4.21
CA PRO A 79 14.36 -3.25 -2.98
C PRO A 79 14.66 -2.42 -1.72
N VAL A 80 13.60 -1.93 -1.07
CA VAL A 80 13.65 -1.03 0.10
C VAL A 80 12.76 -1.57 1.22
N SER A 81 13.22 -1.40 2.45
CA SER A 81 12.46 -1.71 3.68
C SER A 81 11.54 -0.55 4.03
N TYR A 82 10.24 -0.82 4.22
CA TYR A 82 9.26 0.19 4.63
C TYR A 82 8.82 -0.03 6.07
N GLY A 83 9.19 0.91 6.94
CA GLY A 83 8.92 0.91 8.38
C GLY A 83 7.46 1.23 8.74
N THR A 84 7.14 1.14 10.04
CA THR A 84 5.80 1.44 10.56
C THR A 84 5.61 2.97 10.65
N ARG A 85 4.64 3.49 9.85
CA ARG A 85 4.41 4.92 9.54
C ARG A 85 5.62 5.68 8.95
N GLN A 86 5.72 5.69 7.63
CA GLN A 86 6.30 6.81 6.89
C GLN A 86 5.19 7.62 6.21
N PRO A 87 4.95 8.88 6.60
CA PRO A 87 4.41 9.88 5.69
C PRO A 87 5.59 10.53 4.97
N GLU A 88 6.15 9.89 3.95
CA GLU A 88 7.16 10.53 3.11
C GLU A 88 6.49 11.09 1.86
N SER A 89 6.06 12.35 1.95
CA SER A 89 6.01 13.23 0.78
C SER A 89 7.46 13.53 0.38
N GLY A 90 8.10 12.57 -0.28
CA GLY A 90 9.39 12.77 -0.94
C GLY A 90 9.16 13.53 -2.25
N ALA A 91 9.09 14.85 -2.19
CA ALA A 91 9.28 15.69 -3.37
C ALA A 91 10.72 15.51 -3.82
N TYR A 92 10.96 14.58 -4.75
CA TYR A 92 12.26 14.48 -5.43
C TYR A 92 12.41 15.72 -6.31
N HIS A 93 13.07 16.75 -5.77
CA HIS A 93 13.64 17.84 -6.57
C HIS A 93 14.75 17.23 -7.45
N GLN A 94 14.40 16.89 -8.68
CA GLN A 94 15.40 16.55 -9.68
C GLN A 94 16.17 17.82 -10.05
N ASN A 95 17.46 17.84 -9.68
CA ASN A 95 18.42 18.87 -10.05
C ASN A 95 18.37 19.10 -11.58
N ARG A 96 17.96 20.30 -11.99
CA ARG A 96 18.18 20.78 -13.36
C ARG A 96 19.70 20.98 -13.55
N PRO A 97 20.35 20.30 -14.51
CA PRO A 97 21.60 20.81 -15.04
C PRO A 97 21.30 22.10 -15.80
N GLY A 98 22.08 23.14 -15.53
CA GLY A 98 21.95 24.45 -16.18
C GLY A 98 22.02 24.32 -17.70
N ALA A 99 21.07 24.96 -18.38
CA ALA A 99 21.18 25.27 -19.79
C ALA A 99 22.31 26.29 -19.95
N ALA A 100 23.40 25.87 -20.57
CA ALA A 100 24.38 26.75 -21.18
C ALA A 100 24.54 26.31 -22.64
N CYS A 101 23.78 26.98 -23.51
CA CYS A 101 24.05 27.21 -24.92
C CYS A 101 23.43 28.57 -25.27
#